data_AF-A0A6B2FGH4-F1
#
_entry.id   AF-A0A6B2FGH4-F1
#
_cell.length_a   1.000
_cell.length_b   1.000
_cell.length_c   1.000
_cell.angle_alpha   90.00
_cell.angle_beta   90.00
_cell.angle_gamma   90.00
#
_symmetry.space_group_name_H-M   'P 1'
#
loop_
_entity.id
_entity.type
_entity.pdbx_description
1 polymer ?
#
loop_
_entity_poly.entity_id
_entity_poly.type
_entity_poly.pdbx_seq_one_letter_code
_entity_poly.pdbx_strand_id
1 'polypeptide(L)'
;MNIDKQLQSIHNINLSYLLLAQRLIMEDEVAASFRLGLNESTIATLKELSLSQLIKLSTTNQLICRLRFDEEGVIDRLTKESRIDGLQQIHAGILLSTDLLSSLTEPEMPASKRMS
;
A
#
# COMPACT_ATOMS: atom_id res chain seq x y z
N MET A 1 -20.66 13.15 16.60
CA MET A 1 -21.03 11.73 16.78
C MET A 1 -20.84 10.85 15.54
N ASN A 2 -21.11 11.29 14.30
CA ASN A 2 -20.81 10.48 13.10
C ASN A 2 -19.34 10.64 12.63
N ILE A 3 -18.84 11.88 12.64
CA ILE A 3 -17.45 12.20 12.26
C ILE A 3 -16.45 11.53 13.21
N ASP A 4 -16.71 11.55 14.52
CA ASP A 4 -15.81 10.94 15.52
C ASP A 4 -15.65 9.43 15.31
N LYS A 5 -16.74 8.74 14.93
CA LYS A 5 -16.70 7.31 14.59
C LYS A 5 -15.92 7.05 13.31
N GLN A 6 -16.10 7.89 12.29
CA GLN A 6 -15.34 7.80 11.04
C GLN A 6 -13.84 8.00 11.26
N LEU A 7 -13.45 9.03 12.03
CA LEU A 7 -12.05 9.28 12.38
C LEU A 7 -11.46 8.12 13.19
N GLN A 8 -12.23 7.54 14.11
CA GLN A 8 -11.81 6.35 14.85
C GLN A 8 -11.60 5.14 13.92
N SER A 9 -12.47 4.94 12.93
CA SER A 9 -12.28 3.89 11.92
C SER A 9 -11.02 4.10 11.08
N ILE A 10 -10.74 5.35 10.66
CA ILE A 10 -9.51 5.70 9.94
C ILE A 10 -8.29 5.39 10.81
N HIS A 11 -8.32 5.79 12.09
CA HIS A 11 -7.24 5.49 13.02
C HIS A 11 -6.99 3.99 13.15
N ASN A 12 -8.05 3.20 13.35
CA ASN A 12 -7.93 1.75 13.49
C ASN A 12 -7.34 1.08 12.24
N ILE A 13 -7.74 1.52 11.04
CA ILE A 13 -7.21 1.01 9.77
C ILE A 13 -5.72 1.38 9.64
N ASN A 14 -5.37 2.64 9.89
CA ASN A 14 -3.99 3.10 9.80
C ASN A 14 -3.07 2.32 10.76
N LEU A 15 -3.49 2.13 12.01
CA LEU A 15 -2.69 1.39 12.99
C LEU A 15 -2.56 -0.09 12.61
N SER A 16 -3.66 -0.70 12.16
CA SER A 16 -3.66 -2.10 11.71
C SER A 16 -2.73 -2.32 10.51
N TYR A 17 -2.73 -1.39 9.56
CA TYR A 17 -1.82 -1.41 8.42
C TYR A 17 -0.36 -1.32 8.86
N LEU A 18 -0.03 -0.34 9.73
CA LEU A 18 1.34 -0.13 10.21
C LEU A 18 1.90 -1.33 10.97
N LEU A 19 1.09 -1.93 11.84
CA LEU A 19 1.48 -3.13 12.61
C LEU A 19 1.71 -4.33 11.69
N LEU A 20 0.83 -4.54 10.70
CA LEU A 20 1.02 -5.60 9.71
C LEU A 20 2.28 -5.36 8.86
N ALA A 21 2.50 -4.13 8.40
CA ALA A 21 3.68 -3.77 7.64
C ALA A 21 4.96 -4.07 8.41
N GLN A 22 5.06 -3.61 9.68
CA GLN A 22 6.23 -3.86 10.51
C GLN A 22 6.45 -5.36 10.73
N ARG A 23 5.38 -6.13 10.98
CA ARG A 23 5.47 -7.59 11.11
C ARG A 23 6.02 -8.25 9.85
N LEU A 24 5.50 -7.90 8.68
CA LEU A 24 5.97 -8.45 7.40
C LEU A 24 7.45 -8.13 7.17
N ILE A 25 7.87 -6.90 7.48
CA ILE A 25 9.27 -6.45 7.35
C ILE A 25 10.20 -7.26 8.27
N MET A 26 9.76 -7.55 9.50
CA MET A 26 10.53 -8.36 10.45
C MET A 26 10.64 -9.83 10.02
N GLU A 27 9.64 -10.35 9.31
CA GLU A 27 9.64 -11.73 8.80
C GLU A 27 10.52 -11.89 7.56
N ASP A 28 10.39 -11.01 6.56
CA ASP A 28 11.20 -10.99 5.34
C ASP A 28 11.14 -9.59 4.70
N GLU A 29 12.24 -8.84 4.80
CA GLU A 29 12.33 -7.46 4.33
C GLU A 29 12.15 -7.33 2.80
N VAL A 30 12.70 -8.28 2.04
CA VAL A 30 12.65 -8.27 0.57
C VAL A 30 11.23 -8.59 0.12
N ALA A 31 10.61 -9.64 0.67
CA ALA A 31 9.23 -9.97 0.36
C ALA A 31 8.26 -8.86 0.82
N ALA A 32 8.53 -8.22 1.96
CA ALA A 32 7.73 -7.11 2.46
C ALA A 32 7.79 -5.90 1.55
N SER A 33 8.97 -5.50 1.04
CA SER A 33 9.10 -4.41 0.07
C SER A 33 8.16 -4.60 -1.13
N PHE A 34 8.14 -5.82 -1.68
CA PHE A 34 7.27 -6.15 -2.80
C PHE A 34 5.77 -6.17 -2.42
N ARG A 35 5.41 -6.84 -1.31
CA ARG A 35 4.01 -6.94 -0.85
C ARG A 35 3.43 -5.56 -0.52
N LEU A 36 4.20 -4.72 0.16
CA LEU A 36 3.80 -3.38 0.55
C LEU A 36 3.90 -2.38 -0.61
N GLY A 37 4.71 -2.70 -1.63
CA GLY A 37 4.97 -1.78 -2.76
C GLY A 37 5.75 -0.55 -2.32
N LEU A 38 6.71 -0.73 -1.40
CA LEU A 38 7.50 0.35 -0.81
C LEU A 38 8.98 0.17 -1.14
N ASN A 39 9.66 1.30 -1.34
CA ASN A 39 11.11 1.30 -1.55
C ASN A 39 11.89 0.93 -0.28
N GLU A 40 13.16 0.58 -0.45
CA GLU A 40 14.04 0.14 0.64
C GLU A 40 14.17 1.16 1.77
N SER A 41 14.27 2.45 1.45
CA SER A 41 14.38 3.50 2.47
C SER A 41 13.13 3.64 3.35
N THR A 42 11.95 3.46 2.76
CA THR A 42 10.68 3.47 3.51
C THR A 42 10.55 2.22 4.36
N ILE A 43 10.95 1.06 3.84
CA ILE A 43 10.96 -0.21 4.58
C ILE A 43 11.87 -0.12 5.80
N ALA A 44 13.11 0.36 5.62
CA ALA A 44 14.06 0.57 6.72
C ALA A 44 13.50 1.56 7.76
N THR A 45 12.85 2.64 7.32
CA THR A 45 12.22 3.61 8.23
C THR A 45 11.10 2.98 9.05
N LEU A 46 10.19 2.23 8.40
CA LEU A 46 9.06 1.57 9.06
C LEU A 46 9.52 0.51 10.07
N LYS A 47 10.62 -0.18 9.78
CA LYS A 47 11.22 -1.19 10.67
C LYS A 47 11.59 -0.62 12.04
N GLU A 48 12.19 0.58 12.04
CA GLU A 48 12.73 1.23 13.23
C GLU A 48 11.68 1.99 14.07
N LEU A 49 10.44 2.11 13.58
CA LEU A 49 9.40 2.84 14.31
C LEU A 49 8.98 2.10 15.59
N SER A 50 9.02 2.83 16.71
CA SER A 50 8.44 2.35 17.96
C SER A 50 6.91 2.35 17.91
N LEU A 51 6.28 1.54 18.77
CA LEU A 51 4.81 1.47 18.89
C LEU A 51 4.17 2.86 19.13
N SER A 52 4.80 3.72 19.93
CA SER A 52 4.28 5.07 20.20
C SER A 52 4.32 5.96 18.95
N GLN A 53 5.32 5.80 18.09
CA GLN A 53 5.38 6.49 16.79
C GLN A 53 4.35 5.94 15.81
N LEU A 54 4.11 4.62 15.79
CA LEU A 54 3.05 4.02 14.98
C LEU A 54 1.66 4.55 15.37
N ILE A 55 1.37 4.58 16.68
CA ILE A 55 0.12 5.16 17.21
C ILE A 55 0.02 6.65 16.83
N LYS A 56 1.11 7.41 16.92
CA LYS A 56 1.10 8.81 16.53
C LYS A 56 0.76 8.99 15.05
N LEU A 57 1.38 8.21 14.16
CA LEU A 57 1.08 8.26 12.72
C LEU A 57 -0.37 7.85 12.43
N SER A 58 -0.88 6.84 13.14
CA SER A 58 -2.22 6.31 12.89
C SER A 58 -3.34 7.30 13.26
N THR A 59 -3.09 8.24 14.18
CA THR A 59 -4.05 9.29 14.55
C THR A 59 -4.30 10.36 13.47
N THR A 60 -3.65 10.25 12.31
CA THR A 60 -3.93 11.12 11.16
C THR A 60 -5.39 10.94 10.70
N ASN A 61 -6.10 12.04 10.46
CA ASN A 61 -7.50 12.05 9.99
C ASN A 61 -7.66 11.63 8.51
N GLN A 62 -6.61 11.10 7.89
CA GLN A 62 -6.55 10.64 6.51
C GLN A 62 -6.05 9.21 6.51
N LEU A 63 -6.50 8.41 5.54
CA LEU A 63 -5.93 7.10 5.31
C LEU A 63 -4.48 7.26 4.84
N ILE A 64 -3.55 6.60 5.52
CA ILE A 64 -2.12 6.63 5.16
C ILE A 64 -1.77 5.56 4.12
N CYS A 65 -2.61 4.54 3.98
CA CYS A 65 -2.53 3.54 2.92
C CYS A 65 -3.55 3.85 1.82
N ARG A 66 -3.12 3.73 0.57
CA ARG A 66 -3.99 3.89 -0.61
C ARG A 66 -4.24 2.54 -1.24
N LEU A 67 -5.39 2.43 -1.91
CA LEU A 67 -5.68 1.28 -2.75
C LEU A 67 -4.72 1.26 -3.94
N ARG A 68 -3.95 0.18 -4.10
CA ARG A 68 -2.98 0.01 -5.21
C ARG A 68 -3.64 -0.43 -6.53
N PHE A 69 -4.96 -0.42 -6.58
CA PHE A 69 -5.77 -0.72 -7.76
C PHE A 69 -6.67 0.50 -8.04
N ASP A 70 -6.06 1.58 -8.50
CA ASP A 70 -6.74 2.85 -8.82
C ASP A 70 -6.93 3.06 -10.33
N GLU A 71 -6.35 2.21 -11.17
CA GLU A 71 -6.59 2.18 -12.61
C GLU A 71 -8.04 1.79 -12.96
N GLU A 72 -8.58 2.48 -13.98
CA GLU A 72 -9.93 2.23 -14.48
C GLU A 72 -10.11 0.78 -14.96
N GLY A 73 -11.21 0.16 -14.52
CA GLY A 73 -11.55 -1.21 -14.91
C GLY A 73 -10.64 -2.30 -14.33
N VAL A 74 -9.59 -2.00 -13.55
CA VAL A 74 -8.83 -3.05 -12.85
C VAL A 74 -9.69 -3.75 -11.80
N ILE A 75 -10.43 -2.99 -10.99
CA ILE A 75 -11.33 -3.56 -9.98
C ILE A 75 -12.40 -4.45 -10.64
N ASP A 76 -13.02 -3.99 -11.73
CA ASP A 76 -14.00 -4.78 -12.49
C ASP A 76 -13.40 -6.07 -13.04
N ARG A 77 -12.19 -6.01 -13.61
CA ARG A 77 -11.47 -7.20 -14.11
C ARG A 77 -11.12 -8.19 -13.00
N LEU A 78 -10.70 -7.71 -11.83
CA LEU A 78 -10.33 -8.56 -10.69
C LEU A 78 -11.54 -9.16 -9.96
N THR A 79 -12.72 -8.54 -10.09
CA THR A 79 -13.95 -9.00 -9.43
C THR A 79 -14.90 -9.76 -10.35
N LYS A 80 -14.69 -9.71 -11.67
CA LYS A 80 -15.44 -10.52 -12.65
C LYS A 80 -15.21 -12.00 -12.45
N GLU A 81 -16.31 -12.74 -12.31
CA GLU A 81 -16.32 -14.19 -12.12
C GLU A 81 -15.53 -14.90 -13.22
N SER A 82 -14.42 -15.54 -12.83
CA SER A 82 -13.62 -16.38 -13.70
C SER A 82 -14.02 -17.82 -13.45
N ARG A 83 -14.04 -18.65 -14.49
CA ARG A 83 -14.26 -20.11 -14.32
C ARG A 83 -13.12 -20.81 -13.58
N ILE A 84 -12.03 -20.08 -13.30
CA ILE A 84 -10.83 -20.57 -12.63
C ILE A 84 -10.45 -19.55 -11.55
N ASP A 85 -10.86 -19.81 -10.31
CA ASP A 85 -10.65 -18.91 -9.16
C ASP A 85 -9.16 -18.64 -8.88
N GLY A 86 -8.30 -19.64 -9.09
CA GLY A 86 -6.86 -19.49 -8.89
C GLY A 86 -6.19 -18.50 -9.85
N LEU A 87 -6.82 -18.24 -11.01
CA LEU A 87 -6.26 -17.38 -12.05
C LEU A 87 -6.40 -15.90 -11.69
N GLN A 88 -7.44 -15.51 -10.94
CA GLN A 88 -7.67 -14.14 -10.50
C GLN A 88 -6.60 -13.65 -9.50
N GLN A 89 -6.22 -14.50 -8.53
CA GLN A 89 -5.18 -14.17 -7.55
C GLN A 89 -3.82 -13.93 -8.24
N ILE A 90 -3.52 -14.74 -9.26
CA ILE A 90 -2.31 -14.59 -10.07
C ILE A 90 -2.37 -13.28 -10.87
N HIS A 91 -3.50 -12.95 -11.49
CA HIS A 91 -3.67 -11.68 -12.21
C HIS A 91 -3.46 -10.46 -11.32
N ALA A 92 -4.02 -10.46 -10.10
CA ALA A 92 -3.80 -9.38 -9.13
C ALA A 92 -2.31 -9.23 -8.77
N GLY A 93 -1.63 -10.36 -8.55
CA GLY A 93 -0.19 -10.38 -8.27
C GLY A 93 0.62 -9.80 -9.43
N ILE A 94 0.35 -10.22 -10.67
CA ILE A 94 1.04 -9.72 -11.86
C ILE A 94 0.86 -8.20 -12.00
N LEU A 95 -0.37 -7.69 -11.90
CA LEU A 95 -0.64 -6.25 -12.01
C LEU A 95 0.13 -5.43 -10.98
N LEU A 96 0.10 -5.83 -9.70
CA LEU A 96 0.83 -5.15 -8.62
C LEU A 96 2.35 -5.23 -8.81
N SER A 97 2.86 -6.30 -9.41
CA SER A 97 4.28 -6.47 -9.72
C SER A 97 4.71 -5.53 -10.84
N THR A 98 3.90 -5.46 -11.91
CA THR A 98 4.18 -4.64 -13.08
C THR A 98 4.16 -3.17 -12.71
N ASP A 99 3.14 -2.72 -11.99
CA ASP A 99 3.02 -1.34 -11.49
C ASP A 99 4.21 -0.95 -10.60
N LEU A 100 4.57 -1.81 -9.66
CA LEU A 100 5.74 -1.60 -8.79
C LEU A 100 7.02 -1.50 -9.62
N LEU A 101 7.24 -2.41 -10.58
CA LEU A 101 8.42 -2.40 -11.42
C LEU A 101 8.51 -1.13 -12.29
N SER A 102 7.40 -0.66 -12.84
CA SER A 102 7.38 0.64 -13.55
C SER A 102 7.79 1.78 -12.63
N SER A 103 7.25 1.84 -11.41
CA SER A 103 7.58 2.91 -10.46
C SER A 103 9.05 2.92 -10.01
N LEU A 104 9.70 1.75 -9.97
CA LEU A 104 11.12 1.62 -9.63
C LEU A 104 12.06 1.91 -10.81
N THR A 105 11.55 1.87 -12.05
CA THR A 105 12.35 2.02 -13.28
C THR A 105 12.17 3.38 -13.95
N GLU A 106 11.14 4.15 -13.59
CA GLU A 106 11.03 5.55 -14.02
C GLU A 106 12.15 6.39 -13.36
N PRO A 107 13.00 7.08 -14.13
CA PRO A 107 13.88 8.09 -13.55
C PRO A 107 12.99 9.19 -12.94
N GLU A 108 13.30 9.66 -11.73
CA GLU A 108 12.64 10.83 -11.13
C GLU A 108 12.74 12.01 -12.10
N MET A 109 11.73 12.19 -12.95
CA MET A 109 11.62 13.38 -13.77
C MET A 109 10.99 14.47 -12.92
N PRO A 110 11.65 15.62 -12.73
CA PRO A 110 11.07 16.71 -11.94
C PRO A 110 9.74 17.14 -12.55
N ALA A 111 8.76 17.40 -11.68
CA ALA A 111 7.37 17.77 -12.00
C ALA A 111 7.21 18.99 -12.94
N SER A 112 8.30 19.64 -13.34
CA SER A 112 8.32 20.83 -14.20
C SER A 112 8.05 20.57 -15.70
N LYS A 113 7.89 19.31 -16.15
CA LYS A 113 7.65 19.01 -17.57
C LYS A 113 6.32 18.33 -17.91
N ARG A 114 5.39 18.21 -16.95
CA ARG A 114 4.03 17.71 -17.25
C ARG A 114 3.06 18.79 -17.74
N MET A 115 3.49 20.05 -17.81
CA MET A 115 2.74 21.16 -18.39
C MET A 115 3.60 21.91 -19.41
N SER A 116 3.79 21.31 -20.58
CA SER A 116 4.21 21.99 -21.82
C SER A 116 3.62 21.22 -23.00
#